data_AF-A0A6A7LFU2-F1
#
_entry.id   AF-A0A6A7LFU2-F1
#
_cell.length_a   1.000
_cell.length_b   1.000
_cell.length_c   1.000
_cell.angle_alpha   90.00
_cell.angle_beta   90.00
_cell.angle_gamma   90.00
#
_symmetry.space_group_name_H-M   'P 1'
#
loop_
_entity.id
_entity.type
_entity.pdbx_description
1 polymer ?
#
loop_
_entity_poly.entity_id
_entity_poly.type
_entity_poly.pdbx_seq_one_letter_code
_entity_poly.pdbx_strand_id
1 'polypeptide(L)'
;MSDLGIKVYDEDSVILPISNVIIDKPYQKEFTTVFNRPIEKLEKGRFYILEYQVEEKEKYFENHFGVDCNKFVVTVDYPKGISYPMVYEIDLETEKVKKCKMQPSIVLNKKMINTGINSDRTQVRWVKKDISRGQCFRFEWK
;
A
#
# COMPACT_ATOMS: atom_id res chain seq x y z
N MET A 1 3.57 25.06 -5.87
CA MET A 1 4.14 23.75 -5.51
C MET A 1 3.20 22.72 -6.06
N SER A 2 3.67 21.85 -6.96
CA SER A 2 2.86 20.80 -7.57
C SER A 2 2.34 19.89 -6.47
N ASP A 3 1.01 19.81 -6.34
CA ASP A 3 0.37 18.86 -5.44
C ASP A 3 0.70 17.46 -5.96
N LEU A 4 1.63 16.79 -5.28
CA LEU A 4 2.13 15.47 -5.69
C LEU A 4 1.04 14.39 -5.66
N GLY A 5 -0.12 14.73 -5.08
CA GLY A 5 -1.23 13.84 -4.87
C GLY A 5 -0.90 12.73 -3.88
N ILE A 6 0.14 12.87 -3.06
CA ILE A 6 0.58 11.89 -2.05
C ILE A 6 0.38 12.50 -0.67
N LYS A 7 -0.25 11.74 0.23
CA LYS A 7 -0.37 12.06 1.65
C LYS A 7 0.06 10.85 2.47
N VAL A 8 0.86 11.12 3.50
CA VAL A 8 1.27 10.11 4.47
C VAL A 8 0.86 10.60 5.85
N TYR A 9 0.25 9.74 6.64
CA TYR A 9 -0.11 10.03 8.03
C TYR A 9 0.04 8.79 8.91
N ASP A 10 0.18 8.98 10.20
CA ASP A 10 0.35 7.91 11.18
C ASP A 10 -0.98 7.41 11.77
N GLU A 11 -0.89 6.56 12.78
CA GLU A 11 -2.04 6.03 13.52
C GLU A 11 -2.95 7.11 14.15
N ASP A 12 -2.42 8.29 14.47
CA ASP A 12 -3.11 9.41 15.12
C ASP A 12 -3.61 10.45 14.10
N SER A 13 -3.56 10.11 12.80
CA SER A 13 -3.86 11.02 11.68
C SER A 13 -2.94 12.25 11.62
N VAL A 14 -1.74 12.16 12.20
CA VAL A 14 -0.71 13.20 12.09
C VAL A 14 0.00 13.04 10.75
N ILE A 15 0.04 14.11 9.96
CA ILE A 15 0.72 14.12 8.66
C ILE A 15 2.22 13.89 8.87
N LEU A 16 2.76 12.88 8.20
CA LEU A 16 4.19 12.58 8.19
C LEU A 16 4.86 13.37 7.05
N PRO A 17 5.92 14.15 7.34
CA PRO A 17 6.60 14.93 6.32
C PRO A 17 7.26 14.01 5.29
N ILE A 18 7.11 14.36 4.02
CA ILE A 18 7.83 13.73 2.92
C ILE A 18 9.15 14.50 2.76
N SER A 19 10.25 13.84 3.09
CA SER A 19 11.60 14.41 3.10
C SER A 19 12.24 14.49 1.72
N ASN A 20 11.86 13.60 0.81
CA ASN A 20 12.37 13.56 -0.56
C ASN A 20 11.33 12.94 -1.48
N VAL A 21 11.28 13.40 -2.73
CA VAL A 21 10.50 12.81 -3.81
C VAL A 21 11.36 12.78 -5.07
N ILE A 22 11.53 11.58 -5.63
CA ILE A 22 12.25 11.35 -6.88
C ILE A 22 11.19 11.03 -7.94
N ILE A 23 11.22 11.79 -9.03
CA ILE A 23 10.38 11.64 -10.22
C ILE A 23 11.31 11.54 -11.43
N ASP A 24 12.16 10.52 -11.43
CA ASP A 24 13.16 10.27 -12.46
C ASP A 24 12.56 9.59 -13.70
N LYS A 25 11.48 8.81 -13.52
CA LYS A 25 10.74 8.14 -14.58
C LYS A 25 9.32 8.66 -14.70
N PRO A 26 8.77 8.72 -15.93
CA PRO A 26 7.45 9.32 -16.20
C PRO A 26 6.28 8.60 -15.51
N TYR A 27 6.47 7.40 -14.97
CA TYR A 27 5.45 6.57 -14.35
C TYR A 27 5.90 5.98 -13.00
N GLN A 28 6.85 6.63 -12.33
CA GLN A 28 7.33 6.19 -11.03
C GLN A 28 7.50 7.40 -10.12
N LYS A 29 6.94 7.30 -8.91
CA LYS A 29 7.16 8.26 -7.83
C LYS A 29 7.79 7.51 -6.65
N GLU A 30 9.04 7.84 -6.34
CA GLU A 30 9.68 7.37 -5.12
C GLU A 30 9.66 8.50 -4.09
N PHE A 31 9.42 8.18 -2.83
CA PHE A 31 9.48 9.18 -1.77
C PHE A 31 10.00 8.57 -0.46
N THR A 32 10.58 9.43 0.39
CA THR A 32 11.05 9.04 1.72
C THR A 32 10.30 9.85 2.77
N THR A 33 9.79 9.17 3.79
CA THR A 33 9.13 9.77 4.95
C THR A 33 9.74 9.23 6.24
N VAL A 34 9.53 9.95 7.34
CA VAL A 34 10.06 9.61 8.66
C VAL A 34 8.92 9.57 9.65
N PHE A 35 8.92 8.58 10.53
CA PHE A 35 7.97 8.52 11.64
C PHE A 35 8.18 9.73 12.57
N ASN A 36 7.09 10.33 13.01
CA ASN A 36 7.10 11.45 13.97
C ASN A 36 7.75 11.09 15.33
N ARG A 37 7.84 9.81 15.65
CA ARG A 37 8.57 9.26 16.80
C ARG A 37 9.12 7.85 16.47
N PRO A 38 10.17 7.35 17.13
CA PRO A 38 10.74 6.02 16.84
C PRO A 38 9.76 4.87 17.04
N ILE A 39 9.91 3.76 16.30
CA ILE A 39 9.16 2.51 16.54
C ILE A 39 9.90 1.68 17.58
N GLU A 40 9.25 1.38 18.71
CA GLU A 40 9.88 0.60 19.78
C GLU A 40 9.68 -0.92 19.63
N LYS A 41 10.61 -1.71 20.19
CA LYS A 41 10.74 -3.17 20.00
C LYS A 41 9.52 -4.02 20.42
N LEU A 42 8.55 -3.44 21.13
CA LEU A 42 7.32 -4.11 21.57
C LEU A 42 6.05 -3.30 21.30
N GLU A 43 6.21 -2.18 20.59
CA GLU A 43 5.11 -1.29 20.27
C GLU A 43 4.14 -1.99 19.30
N LYS A 44 2.85 -1.96 19.65
CA LYS A 44 1.77 -2.52 18.83
C LYS A 44 0.88 -1.40 18.34
N GLY A 45 0.36 -1.56 17.13
CA GLY A 45 -0.60 -0.61 16.57
C GLY A 45 0.03 0.59 15.87
N ARG A 46 1.36 0.65 15.77
CA ARG A 46 2.04 1.61 14.90
C ARG A 46 1.83 1.26 13.43
N PHE A 47 1.40 2.22 12.63
CA PHE A 47 1.33 2.08 11.17
C PHE A 47 1.37 3.47 10.52
N TYR A 48 1.61 3.50 9.22
CA TYR A 48 1.32 4.68 8.43
C TYR A 48 0.27 4.34 7.38
N ILE A 49 -0.47 5.35 6.95
CA ILE A 49 -1.39 5.27 5.84
C ILE A 49 -0.82 6.14 4.73
N LEU A 50 -0.70 5.54 3.55
CA LEU A 50 -0.31 6.21 2.32
C LEU A 50 -1.55 6.37 1.45
N GLU A 51 -1.94 7.60 1.20
CA GLU A 51 -2.93 7.95 0.18
C GLU A 51 -2.21 8.55 -1.02
N TYR A 52 -2.53 8.06 -2.22
CA TYR A 52 -1.98 8.65 -3.43
C TYR A 52 -3.01 8.65 -4.57
N GLN A 53 -2.99 9.72 -5.37
CA GLN A 53 -3.80 9.86 -6.58
C GLN A 53 -2.96 9.47 -7.80
N VAL A 54 -3.43 8.52 -8.60
CA VAL A 54 -2.70 7.98 -9.75
C VAL A 54 -3.52 8.04 -11.05
N GLU A 55 -2.87 8.51 -12.11
CA GLU A 55 -3.24 8.31 -13.52
C GLU A 55 -2.07 7.60 -14.22
N GLU A 56 -1.80 6.33 -13.87
CA GLU A 56 -0.69 5.56 -14.45
C GLU A 56 -1.20 4.55 -15.48
N LYS A 57 -0.42 4.35 -16.55
CA LYS A 57 -0.70 3.36 -17.61
C LYS A 57 -0.64 1.93 -17.08
N GLU A 58 0.33 1.66 -16.21
CA GLU A 58 0.50 0.37 -15.56
C GLU A 58 -0.19 0.42 -14.20
N LYS A 59 -1.10 -0.52 -13.95
CA LYS A 59 -1.85 -0.57 -12.71
C LYS A 59 -1.14 -1.53 -11.77
N TYR A 60 -0.09 -1.07 -11.10
CA TYR A 60 0.47 -1.82 -9.97
C TYR A 60 0.98 -0.92 -8.86
N PHE A 61 1.05 -1.49 -7.65
CA PHE A 61 1.66 -0.91 -6.47
C PHE A 61 2.72 -1.88 -5.96
N GLU A 62 3.93 -1.41 -5.69
CA GLU A 62 5.02 -2.25 -5.20
C GLU A 62 5.57 -1.71 -3.87
N ASN A 63 5.83 -2.60 -2.92
CA ASN A 63 6.44 -2.25 -1.64
C ASN A 63 7.63 -3.17 -1.34
N HIS A 64 8.81 -2.56 -1.23
CA HIS A 64 10.05 -3.21 -0.81
C HIS A 64 10.34 -2.94 0.67
N PHE A 65 10.59 -4.02 1.41
CA PHE A 65 10.90 -3.98 2.83
C PHE A 65 12.40 -3.85 3.08
N GLY A 66 12.86 -2.64 3.38
CA GLY A 66 14.25 -2.38 3.79
C GLY A 66 14.61 -2.90 5.20
N VAL A 67 13.62 -3.32 5.98
CA VAL A 67 13.74 -3.85 7.36
C VAL A 67 12.73 -4.97 7.58
N ASP A 68 12.94 -5.77 8.63
CA ASP A 68 11.96 -6.79 9.03
C ASP A 68 10.63 -6.14 9.45
N CYS A 69 9.52 -6.73 9.03
CA CYS A 69 8.17 -6.28 9.36
C CYS A 69 7.33 -7.44 9.91
N ASN A 70 6.87 -7.29 11.16
CA ASN A 70 6.03 -8.29 11.82
C ASN A 70 4.69 -8.48 11.10
N LYS A 71 4.05 -7.38 10.68
CA LYS A 71 2.75 -7.43 10.02
C LYS A 71 2.56 -6.25 9.07
N PHE A 72 2.28 -6.57 7.83
CA PHE A 72 1.90 -5.61 6.80
C PHE A 72 0.46 -5.84 6.36
N VAL A 73 -0.31 -4.76 6.28
CA VAL A 73 -1.71 -4.77 5.90
C VAL A 73 -1.88 -3.79 4.76
N VAL A 74 -2.38 -4.28 3.63
CA VAL A 74 -2.76 -3.44 2.50
C VAL A 74 -4.27 -3.51 2.36
N THR A 75 -4.91 -2.35 2.37
CA THR A 75 -6.33 -2.18 2.06
C THR A 75 -6.41 -1.35 0.79
N VAL A 76 -7.04 -1.91 -0.24
CA VAL A 76 -7.28 -1.19 -1.49
C VAL A 76 -8.76 -0.95 -1.64
N ASP A 77 -9.12 0.29 -1.91
CA ASP A 77 -10.48 0.71 -2.23
C ASP A 77 -10.54 1.22 -3.68
N TYR A 78 -11.38 0.60 -4.53
CA TYR A 78 -11.47 0.92 -5.95
C TYR A 78 -12.92 0.79 -6.48
N PRO A 79 -13.28 1.46 -7.59
CA PRO A 79 -14.61 1.35 -8.20
C PRO A 79 -15.00 -0.09 -8.57
N LYS A 80 -16.29 -0.43 -8.51
CA LYS A 80 -16.81 -1.70 -9.05
C LYS A 80 -16.58 -1.77 -10.56
N GLY A 81 -16.41 -2.99 -11.06
CA GLY A 81 -16.14 -3.25 -12.49
C GLY A 81 -14.66 -3.23 -12.88
N ILE A 82 -13.76 -2.83 -11.97
CA ILE A 82 -12.31 -3.05 -12.13
C ILE A 82 -11.95 -4.43 -11.57
N SER A 83 -10.98 -5.10 -12.21
CA SER A 83 -10.44 -6.38 -11.75
C SER A 83 -9.85 -6.26 -10.34
N TYR A 84 -9.89 -7.36 -9.59
CA TYR A 84 -9.25 -7.45 -8.28
C TYR A 84 -7.72 -7.53 -8.45
N PRO A 85 -6.94 -6.83 -7.60
CA PRO A 85 -5.50 -6.91 -7.66
C PRO A 85 -5.00 -8.29 -7.30
N MET A 86 -4.00 -8.74 -8.04
CA MET A 86 -3.25 -9.96 -7.77
C MET A 86 -1.93 -9.60 -7.08
N VAL A 87 -1.56 -10.38 -6.06
CA VAL A 87 -0.33 -10.15 -5.30
C VAL A 87 0.77 -11.12 -5.75
N TYR A 88 1.93 -10.56 -6.01
CA TYR A 88 3.16 -11.23 -6.39
C TYR A 88 4.28 -10.86 -5.41
N GLU A 89 5.18 -11.79 -5.17
CA GLU A 89 6.47 -11.57 -4.54
C GLU A 89 7.50 -11.40 -5.65
N ILE A 90 8.29 -10.33 -5.56
CA ILE A 90 9.32 -9.99 -6.54
C ILE A 90 10.68 -10.27 -5.90
N ASP A 91 11.47 -11.10 -6.56
CA ASP A 91 12.88 -11.28 -6.22
C ASP A 91 13.67 -10.10 -6.77
N LEU A 92 14.23 -9.26 -5.90
CA LEU A 92 14.90 -8.02 -6.30
C LEU A 92 16.25 -8.24 -6.98
N GLU A 93 16.89 -9.41 -6.81
CA GLU A 93 18.17 -9.72 -7.42
C GLU A 93 18.00 -10.32 -8.82
N THR A 94 16.95 -11.13 -9.00
CA THR A 94 16.72 -11.89 -10.25
C THR A 94 15.52 -11.41 -11.05
N GLU A 95 14.78 -10.42 -10.55
CA GLU A 95 13.52 -9.90 -11.09
C GLU A 95 12.42 -10.98 -11.27
N LYS A 96 12.60 -12.14 -10.64
CA LYS A 96 11.62 -13.23 -10.76
C LYS A 96 10.35 -12.87 -10.04
N VAL A 97 9.24 -12.99 -10.77
CA VAL A 97 7.89 -12.75 -10.26
C VAL A 97 7.26 -14.07 -9.85
N LYS A 98 6.91 -14.19 -8.56
CA LYS A 98 6.23 -15.36 -8.01
C LYS A 98 4.88 -14.97 -7.45
N LYS A 99 3.81 -15.61 -7.92
CA LYS A 99 2.47 -15.38 -7.37
C LYS A 99 2.41 -15.78 -5.89
N CYS A 100 1.95 -14.87 -5.04
CA CYS A 100 1.77 -15.15 -3.62
C CYS A 100 0.69 -16.23 -3.41
N LYS A 101 0.91 -17.16 -2.47
CA LYS A 101 -0.12 -18.14 -2.10
C LYS A 101 -1.37 -17.47 -1.54
N MET A 102 -1.16 -16.42 -0.75
CA MET A 102 -2.23 -15.62 -0.15
C MET A 102 -2.51 -14.41 -1.04
N GLN A 103 -3.77 -14.27 -1.44
CA GLN A 103 -4.27 -13.19 -2.30
C GLN A 103 -5.22 -12.27 -1.51
N PRO A 104 -5.46 -11.03 -1.96
CA PRO A 104 -6.38 -10.11 -1.29
C PRO A 104 -7.79 -10.69 -1.23
N SER A 105 -8.46 -10.51 -0.10
CA SER A 105 -9.86 -10.94 0.09
C SER A 105 -10.78 -9.72 0.12
N ILE A 106 -11.95 -9.82 -0.51
CA ILE A 106 -12.97 -8.77 -0.47
C ILE A 106 -13.42 -8.54 0.98
N VAL A 107 -13.41 -7.28 1.41
CA VAL A 107 -13.93 -6.85 2.70
C VAL A 107 -15.39 -6.43 2.49
N LEU A 108 -16.32 -7.24 2.99
CA LEU A 108 -17.74 -6.85 3.04
C LEU A 108 -17.92 -5.81 4.14
N ASN A 109 -17.88 -4.53 3.78
CA ASN A 109 -18.14 -3.45 4.74
C ASN A 109 -19.63 -3.37 5.07
N LYS A 110 -20.05 -3.97 6.19
CA LYS A 110 -21.44 -3.85 6.71
C LYS A 110 -21.87 -2.39 6.99
N LYS A 111 -20.92 -1.46 7.18
CA LYS A 111 -21.19 -0.04 7.43
C LYS A 111 -21.57 0.76 6.17
N MET A 112 -21.24 0.29 4.96
CA MET A 112 -21.66 0.96 3.71
C MET A 112 -23.15 0.80 3.41
N ILE A 113 -23.84 -0.14 4.06
CA ILE A 113 -25.27 -0.40 3.85
C ILE A 113 -26.13 0.68 4.52
N ASN A 114 -25.62 1.37 5.56
CA ASN A 114 -26.44 2.25 6.41
C ASN A 114 -26.17 3.75 6.24
N THR A 115 -25.18 4.17 5.44
CA THR A 115 -24.81 5.60 5.30
C THR A 115 -25.10 6.21 3.93
N GLY A 116 -25.71 5.49 2.99
CA GLY A 116 -26.05 6.01 1.67
C GLY A 116 -24.84 6.42 0.80
N ILE A 117 -23.61 6.15 1.25
CA ILE A 117 -22.38 6.44 0.52
C ILE A 117 -22.05 5.24 -0.36
N ASN A 118 -22.42 5.38 -1.63
CA ASN A 118 -21.97 4.68 -2.84
C ASN A 118 -21.76 3.16 -2.76
N SER A 119 -22.77 2.44 -3.27
CA SER A 119 -22.74 1.01 -3.63
C SER A 119 -21.79 0.66 -4.78
N ASP A 120 -20.98 1.60 -5.27
CA ASP A 120 -20.18 1.49 -6.50
C ASP A 120 -18.67 1.30 -6.24
N ARG A 121 -18.28 0.99 -4.99
CA ARG A 121 -16.88 0.74 -4.61
C ARG A 121 -16.71 -0.65 -4.05
N THR A 122 -15.52 -1.21 -4.23
CA THR A 122 -15.08 -2.51 -3.73
C THR A 122 -13.83 -2.28 -2.90
N GLN A 123 -13.79 -2.89 -1.72
CA GLN A 123 -12.62 -2.89 -0.87
C GLN A 123 -12.06 -4.30 -0.76
N VAL A 124 -10.75 -4.45 -0.95
CA VAL A 124 -10.02 -5.70 -0.70
C VAL A 124 -8.96 -5.46 0.35
N ARG A 125 -8.63 -6.52 1.08
CA ARG A 125 -7.62 -6.48 2.13
C ARG A 125 -6.69 -7.67 2.02
N TRP A 126 -5.41 -7.41 2.14
CA TRP A 126 -4.35 -8.40 2.20
C TRP A 126 -3.52 -8.19 3.47
N VAL A 127 -3.14 -9.29 4.12
CA VAL A 127 -2.39 -9.25 5.37
C VAL A 127 -1.26 -10.26 5.30
N LYS A 128 -0.02 -9.81 5.38
CA LYS A 128 1.14 -10.70 5.51
C LYS A 128 1.80 -10.47 6.86
N LYS A 129 2.19 -11.58 7.48
CA LYS A 129 3.00 -11.59 8.71
C LYS A 129 4.40 -12.05 8.39
N ASP A 130 5.33 -11.74 9.28
CA ASP A 130 6.71 -12.25 9.27
C ASP A 130 7.36 -11.99 7.90
N ILE A 131 7.53 -10.70 7.60
CA ILE A 131 8.20 -10.23 6.40
C ILE A 131 9.65 -9.93 6.76
N SER A 132 10.57 -10.56 6.06
CA SER A 132 12.00 -10.31 6.21
C SER A 132 12.44 -9.13 5.36
N ARG A 133 13.51 -8.45 5.81
CA ARG A 133 14.24 -7.49 4.99
C ARG A 133 14.58 -8.08 3.61
N GLY A 134 14.41 -7.27 2.57
CA GLY A 134 14.68 -7.61 1.18
C GLY A 134 13.48 -8.22 0.44
N GLN A 135 12.39 -8.55 1.14
CA GLN A 135 11.17 -8.98 0.46
C GLN A 135 10.47 -7.81 -0.23
N CYS A 136 9.90 -8.08 -1.40
CA CYS A 136 9.15 -7.11 -2.18
C CYS A 136 7.81 -7.71 -2.61
N PHE A 137 6.72 -6.94 -2.45
CA PHE A 137 5.39 -7.36 -2.86
C PHE A 137 4.77 -6.38 -3.85
N ARG A 138 4.30 -6.91 -4.99
CA ARG A 138 3.60 -6.19 -6.04
C ARG A 138 2.13 -6.56 -6.07
N PHE A 139 1.27 -5.55 -6.09
CA PHE A 139 -0.17 -5.63 -6.28
C PHE A 139 -0.47 -5.16 -7.70
N GLU A 140 -0.98 -6.03 -8.56
CA GLU A 140 -1.17 -5.74 -10.00
C GLU A 140 -2.64 -5.93 -10.40
N TRP A 141 -3.21 -4.95 -11.10
CA TRP A 141 -4.55 -5.01 -11.67
C TRP A 141 -4.46 -5.32 -13.17
N LYS A 142 -5.16 -6.37 -13.61
CA LYS A 142 -5.19 -6.81 -15.01
C LYS A 142 -6.40 -6.29 -15.77
#